data_AF-A0A842QHM5-F1
#
_entry.id   AF-A0A842QHM5-F1
#
_cell.length_a   1.000
_cell.length_b   1.000
_cell.length_c   1.000
_cell.angle_alpha   90.00
_cell.angle_beta   90.00
_cell.angle_gamma   90.00
#
_symmetry.space_group_name_H-M   'P 1'
#
loop_
_entity.id
_entity.type
_entity.pdbx_description
1 polymer ?
#
loop_
_entity_poly.entity_id
_entity_poly.type
_entity_poly.pdbx_seq_one_letter_code
_entity_poly.pdbx_strand_id
1 'polypeptide(L)'
;MPGEKSSEQEKTNQINIQSTFRTSATVTFVVQIIAIIIMIGSLAAYLIGYTVFDLPVDIQILLLLIGSMITLMVFLGAIGLFIRFSRRVSDAVVGHSITQVSLDAPRVKPVLVLYGMLIALMGITGGYVWYLVDKRILSIWAASLNSVSLRIFGLALGAFFVALLIQIIVALVGRSATKVIVRVLDADDSEFLD
;
A
#
# COMPACT_ATOMS: atom_id res chain seq x y z
N MET A 1 30.08 1.17 -42.69
CA MET A 1 29.07 2.03 -42.02
C MET A 1 28.31 1.19 -41.01
N PRO A 2 28.71 1.17 -39.73
CA PRO A 2 28.03 0.39 -38.71
C PRO A 2 27.06 1.25 -37.88
N GLY A 3 25.80 0.81 -37.84
CA GLY A 3 25.07 0.68 -36.58
C GLY A 3 24.52 1.93 -35.90
N GLU A 4 23.59 2.65 -36.54
CA GLU A 4 22.70 3.61 -35.88
C GLU A 4 21.58 2.86 -35.12
N LYS A 5 21.96 2.05 -34.12
CA LYS A 5 21.05 1.37 -33.17
C LYS A 5 21.49 1.72 -31.74
N SER A 6 21.24 2.95 -31.29
CA SER A 6 21.76 3.37 -29.97
C SER A 6 20.89 4.29 -29.13
N SER A 7 19.61 4.51 -29.44
CA SER A 7 18.79 5.40 -28.58
C SER A 7 17.47 4.81 -28.09
N GLU A 8 16.83 3.91 -28.84
CA GLU A 8 15.57 3.29 -28.41
C GLU A 8 15.79 2.03 -27.55
N GLN A 9 16.79 1.19 -27.87
CA GLN A 9 17.08 -0.01 -27.07
C GLN A 9 17.66 0.34 -25.68
N GLU A 10 18.41 1.43 -25.57
CA GLU A 10 18.96 1.93 -24.29
C GLU A 10 17.84 2.38 -23.33
N LYS A 11 16.76 2.98 -23.84
CA LYS A 11 15.59 3.36 -23.02
C LYS A 11 14.78 2.16 -22.56
N THR A 12 14.74 1.07 -23.33
CA THR A 12 14.04 -0.16 -22.91
C THR A 12 14.80 -0.98 -21.87
N ASN A 13 16.12 -0.78 -21.74
CA ASN A 13 16.96 -1.54 -20.82
C ASN A 13 17.14 -0.85 -19.45
N GLN A 14 16.52 0.31 -19.24
CA GLN A 14 16.50 1.04 -17.97
C GLN A 14 15.14 0.87 -17.28
N ILE A 15 15.02 -0.12 -16.40
CA ILE A 15 13.93 -0.19 -15.41
C ILE A 15 14.11 0.98 -14.44
N ASN A 16 13.16 1.90 -14.47
CA ASN A 16 13.10 3.00 -13.55
C ASN A 16 12.61 2.49 -12.19
N ILE A 17 13.53 1.95 -11.38
CA ILE A 17 13.28 1.38 -10.04
C ILE A 17 12.44 2.35 -9.19
N GLN A 18 12.70 3.65 -9.33
CA GLN A 18 11.97 4.73 -8.67
C GLN A 18 10.47 4.74 -9.01
N SER A 19 10.08 4.52 -10.27
CA SER A 19 8.67 4.52 -10.68
C SER A 19 7.92 3.29 -10.15
N THR A 20 8.59 2.13 -10.08
CA THR A 20 8.02 0.90 -9.51
C THR A 20 7.79 1.04 -8.00
N PHE A 21 8.76 1.57 -7.27
CA PHE A 21 8.62 1.83 -5.83
C PHE A 21 7.53 2.88 -5.55
N ARG A 22 7.48 3.96 -6.34
CA ARG A 22 6.44 5.00 -6.24
C ARG A 22 5.04 4.44 -6.50
N THR A 23 4.89 3.59 -7.52
CA THR A 23 3.61 2.97 -7.85
C THR A 23 3.17 2.01 -6.74
N SER A 24 4.08 1.18 -6.22
CA SER A 24 3.78 0.26 -5.12
C SER A 24 3.36 0.99 -3.83
N ALA A 25 4.07 2.06 -3.46
CA ALA A 25 3.73 2.89 -2.31
C ALA A 25 2.36 3.59 -2.48
N THR A 26 2.06 4.05 -3.71
CA THR A 26 0.76 4.69 -4.01
C THR A 26 -0.38 3.68 -3.93
N VAL A 27 -0.23 2.48 -4.51
CA VAL A 27 -1.26 1.43 -4.50
C VAL A 27 -1.56 0.98 -3.06
N THR A 28 -0.53 0.69 -2.27
CA THR A 28 -0.71 0.30 -0.87
C THR A 28 -1.37 1.41 -0.04
N PHE A 29 -1.08 2.67 -0.34
CA PHE A 29 -1.72 3.82 0.30
C PHE A 29 -3.20 3.94 -0.08
N VAL A 30 -3.55 3.71 -1.34
CA VAL A 30 -4.95 3.64 -1.79
C VAL A 30 -5.69 2.53 -1.04
N VAL A 31 -5.09 1.33 -0.93
CA VAL A 31 -5.69 0.20 -0.19
C VAL A 31 -5.96 0.57 1.26
N GLN A 32 -5.04 1.27 1.94
CA GLN A 32 -5.27 1.72 3.32
C GLN A 32 -6.45 2.69 3.46
N ILE A 33 -6.58 3.64 2.53
CA ILE A 33 -7.69 4.60 2.58
C ILE A 33 -9.01 3.89 2.35
N ILE A 34 -9.09 3.01 1.35
CA ILE A 34 -10.28 2.20 1.09
C ILE A 34 -10.61 1.37 2.33
N ALA A 35 -9.61 0.74 2.96
CA ALA A 35 -9.80 -0.02 4.18
C ALA A 35 -10.35 0.85 5.33
N ILE A 36 -9.83 2.08 5.53
CA ILE A 36 -10.35 3.01 6.54
C ILE A 36 -11.81 3.39 6.26
N ILE A 37 -12.16 3.68 5.01
CA ILE A 37 -13.54 4.00 4.62
C ILE A 37 -14.47 2.83 4.94
N ILE A 38 -14.06 1.60 4.58
CA ILE A 38 -14.84 0.40 4.87
C ILE A 38 -14.95 0.18 6.38
N MET A 39 -13.88 0.39 7.15
CA MET A 39 -13.92 0.31 8.63
C MET A 39 -14.92 1.31 9.22
N ILE A 40 -14.88 2.57 8.81
CA ILE A 40 -15.81 3.59 9.32
C ILE A 40 -17.25 3.25 8.93
N GLY A 41 -17.49 2.90 7.66
CA GLY A 41 -18.83 2.56 7.16
C GLY A 41 -19.41 1.31 7.83
N SER A 42 -18.60 0.27 8.01
CA SER A 42 -19.02 -0.96 8.69
C SER A 42 -19.30 -0.75 10.18
N LEU A 43 -18.49 0.06 10.86
CA LEU A 43 -18.74 0.42 12.26
C LEU A 43 -20.02 1.25 12.41
N ALA A 44 -20.23 2.23 11.53
CA ALA A 44 -21.46 3.01 11.49
C ALA A 44 -22.69 2.11 11.24
N ALA A 45 -22.60 1.18 10.27
CA ALA A 45 -23.66 0.23 9.98
C ALA A 45 -23.96 -0.71 11.15
N TYR A 46 -22.93 -1.14 11.90
CA TYR A 46 -23.12 -1.93 13.12
C TYR A 46 -23.89 -1.15 14.20
N LEU A 47 -23.50 0.10 14.45
CA LEU A 47 -24.14 0.96 15.45
C LEU A 47 -25.59 1.30 15.07
N ILE A 48 -25.83 1.64 13.80
CA ILE A 48 -27.17 1.92 13.26
C ILE A 48 -28.03 0.66 13.32
N GLY A 49 -27.52 -0.49 12.87
CA GLY A 49 -28.27 -1.74 12.86
C GLY A 49 -28.66 -2.26 14.25
N TYR A 50 -27.99 -1.80 15.31
CA TYR A 50 -28.40 -2.11 16.68
C TYR A 50 -29.42 -1.11 17.23
N THR A 51 -29.31 0.17 16.88
CA THR A 51 -30.06 1.27 17.51
C THR A 51 -31.32 1.70 16.76
N VAL A 52 -31.39 1.45 15.45
CA VAL A 52 -32.39 2.11 14.58
C VAL A 52 -33.64 1.27 14.34
N PHE A 53 -33.58 -0.06 14.44
CA PHE A 53 -34.74 -0.91 14.14
C PHE A 53 -35.87 -0.85 15.18
N ASP A 54 -35.64 -0.26 16.35
CA ASP A 54 -36.66 -0.07 17.39
C ASP A 54 -37.30 1.34 17.34
N LEU A 55 -36.88 2.17 16.38
CA LEU A 55 -37.39 3.54 16.23
C LEU A 55 -38.55 3.62 15.23
N PRO A 56 -39.43 4.64 15.35
CA PRO A 56 -40.43 4.94 14.34
C PRO A 56 -39.82 5.16 12.95
N VAL A 57 -40.51 4.70 11.89
CA VAL A 57 -40.03 4.71 10.49
C VAL A 57 -39.51 6.09 10.06
N ASP A 58 -40.18 7.17 10.44
CA ASP A 58 -39.77 8.54 10.08
C ASP A 58 -38.38 8.91 10.64
N ILE A 59 -38.08 8.47 11.89
CA ILE A 59 -36.78 8.67 12.52
C ILE A 59 -35.71 7.79 11.87
N GLN A 60 -36.08 6.58 11.43
CA GLN A 60 -35.16 5.71 10.68
C GLN A 60 -34.73 6.36 9.36
N ILE A 61 -35.69 6.92 8.60
CA ILE A 61 -35.41 7.63 7.34
C ILE A 61 -34.51 8.85 7.59
N LEU A 62 -34.81 9.64 8.62
CA LEU A 62 -33.99 10.80 8.99
C LEU A 62 -32.55 10.38 9.34
N LEU A 63 -32.38 9.35 10.17
CA LEU A 63 -31.07 8.81 10.55
C LEU A 63 -30.30 8.27 9.35
N LEU A 64 -31.00 7.63 8.41
CA LEU A 64 -30.41 7.12 7.17
C LEU A 64 -29.93 8.26 6.26
N LEU A 65 -30.72 9.33 6.11
CA LEU A 65 -30.30 10.54 5.38
C LEU A 65 -29.06 11.18 6.03
N ILE A 66 -29.08 11.41 7.35
CA ILE A 66 -27.95 12.00 8.08
C ILE A 66 -26.71 11.10 7.95
N GLY A 67 -26.87 9.78 8.12
CA GLY A 67 -25.81 8.80 7.97
C GLY A 67 -25.18 8.82 6.58
N SER A 68 -25.98 8.94 5.52
CA SER A 68 -25.47 9.07 4.15
C SER A 68 -24.68 10.37 3.94
N MET A 69 -25.13 11.48 4.55
CA MET A 69 -24.47 12.77 4.44
C MET A 69 -23.10 12.76 5.15
N ILE A 70 -23.06 12.18 6.36
CA ILE A 70 -21.80 11.98 7.09
C ILE A 70 -20.86 11.06 6.32
N THR A 71 -21.37 9.97 5.75
CA THR A 71 -20.57 9.03 4.93
C THR A 71 -19.95 9.74 3.73
N LEU A 72 -20.72 10.58 3.03
CA LEU A 72 -20.23 11.38 1.92
C LEU A 72 -19.14 12.37 2.37
N MET A 73 -19.33 13.06 3.49
CA MET A 73 -18.31 13.97 4.06
C MET A 73 -17.01 13.25 4.40
N VAL A 74 -17.09 12.07 5.03
CA VAL A 74 -15.91 11.24 5.35
C VAL A 74 -15.20 10.81 4.07
N PHE A 75 -15.96 10.41 3.04
CA PHE A 75 -15.40 9.99 1.75
C PHE A 75 -14.64 11.14 1.06
N LEU A 76 -15.24 12.34 1.00
CA LEU A 76 -14.56 13.52 0.44
C LEU A 76 -13.32 13.89 1.27
N GLY A 77 -13.42 13.84 2.59
CA GLY A 77 -12.29 14.09 3.49
C GLY A 77 -11.14 13.10 3.26
N ALA A 78 -11.46 11.82 3.07
CA ALA A 78 -10.49 10.77 2.77
C ALA A 78 -9.80 11.00 1.41
N ILE A 79 -10.53 11.44 0.37
CA ILE A 79 -9.94 11.84 -0.92
C ILE A 79 -9.04 13.07 -0.77
N GLY A 80 -9.45 14.08 0.00
CA GLY A 80 -8.64 15.26 0.27
C GLY A 80 -7.32 14.89 0.98
N LEU A 81 -7.41 13.99 1.97
CA LEU A 81 -6.25 13.43 2.66
C LEU A 81 -5.37 12.64 1.68
N PHE A 82 -5.96 11.82 0.81
CA PHE A 82 -5.26 11.05 -0.21
C PHE A 82 -4.40 11.95 -1.11
N ILE A 83 -4.99 13.00 -1.68
CA ILE A 83 -4.29 13.92 -2.58
C ILE A 83 -3.13 14.60 -1.85
N ARG A 84 -3.33 15.00 -0.58
CA ARG A 84 -2.30 15.66 0.23
C ARG A 84 -1.14 14.73 0.58
N PHE A 85 -1.44 13.49 0.96
CA PHE A 85 -0.43 12.52 1.37
C PHE A 85 0.26 11.83 0.18
N SER A 86 -0.44 11.61 -0.92
CA SER A 86 0.14 11.06 -2.16
C SER A 86 1.35 11.87 -2.63
N ARG A 87 1.25 13.20 -2.57
CA ARG A 87 2.38 14.10 -2.87
C ARG A 87 3.53 13.93 -1.86
N ARG A 88 3.24 13.87 -0.55
CA ARG A 88 4.26 13.78 0.51
C ARG A 88 4.97 12.42 0.58
N VAL A 89 4.23 11.32 0.39
CA VAL A 89 4.79 9.96 0.45
C VAL A 89 5.66 9.70 -0.78
N SER A 90 5.26 10.19 -1.95
CA SER A 90 6.10 10.20 -3.14
C SER A 90 7.47 10.85 -2.87
N ASP A 91 7.49 12.01 -2.19
CA ASP A 91 8.73 12.76 -1.95
C ASP A 91 9.54 12.21 -0.76
N ALA A 92 8.91 11.55 0.21
CA ALA A 92 9.60 10.98 1.39
C ALA A 92 10.17 9.57 1.16
N VAL A 93 9.59 8.80 0.24
CA VAL A 93 10.09 7.48 -0.18
C VAL A 93 11.19 7.62 -1.23
N VAL A 94 11.13 8.66 -2.05
CA VAL A 94 12.17 9.04 -3.01
C VAL A 94 13.09 10.06 -2.35
N GLY A 95 14.14 9.60 -1.66
CA GLY A 95 15.19 10.50 -1.18
C GLY A 95 15.73 11.37 -2.32
N HIS A 96 16.11 12.61 -2.00
CA HIS A 96 16.48 13.70 -2.93
C HIS A 96 17.74 13.44 -3.80
N SER A 97 18.14 12.18 -4.01
CA SER A 97 19.41 11.80 -4.64
C SER A 97 19.36 10.34 -5.13
N ILE A 98 18.56 10.03 -6.15
CA ILE A 98 18.74 8.78 -6.90
C ILE A 98 18.98 9.15 -8.36
N THR A 99 20.26 9.29 -8.66
CA THR A 99 20.86 9.21 -9.99
C THR A 99 20.32 7.96 -10.69
N GLN A 100 19.90 8.09 -11.95
CA GLN A 100 19.52 6.96 -12.80
C GLN A 100 20.64 5.92 -12.78
N VAL A 101 20.41 4.75 -12.19
CA VAL A 101 21.39 3.66 -12.18
C VAL A 101 21.15 2.80 -13.40
N SER A 102 22.16 2.68 -14.26
CA SER A 102 22.12 1.78 -15.42
C SER A 102 21.99 0.33 -14.92
N LEU A 103 21.07 -0.41 -15.53
CA LEU A 103 20.82 -1.82 -15.22
C LEU A 103 21.89 -2.76 -15.76
N ASP A 104 22.92 -2.23 -16.41
CA ASP A 104 23.98 -3.00 -17.03
C ASP A 104 25.06 -3.46 -16.05
N ALA A 105 25.03 -3.00 -14.79
CA ALA A 105 25.86 -3.57 -13.74
C ALA A 105 25.38 -5.01 -13.38
N PRO A 106 26.16 -6.07 -13.68
CA PRO A 106 25.72 -7.47 -13.55
C PRO A 106 25.38 -7.88 -12.11
N ARG A 107 25.81 -7.10 -11.11
CA ARG A 107 25.56 -7.35 -9.69
C ARG A 107 24.24 -6.75 -9.16
N VAL A 108 23.60 -5.82 -9.88
CA VAL A 108 22.39 -5.12 -9.39
C VAL A 108 21.11 -5.92 -9.64
N LYS A 109 21.02 -6.64 -10.78
CA LYS A 109 19.87 -7.48 -11.15
C LYS A 109 19.50 -8.55 -10.10
N PRO A 110 20.44 -9.40 -9.61
CA PRO A 110 20.10 -10.44 -8.64
C PRO A 110 19.63 -9.85 -7.29
N VAL A 111 20.20 -8.71 -6.88
CA VAL A 111 19.80 -8.01 -5.65
C VAL A 111 18.38 -7.49 -5.76
N LEU A 112 18.01 -6.88 -6.89
CA LEU A 112 16.65 -6.38 -7.13
C LEU A 112 15.62 -7.51 -7.15
N VAL A 113 15.94 -8.63 -7.81
CA VAL A 113 15.07 -9.83 -7.86
C VAL A 113 14.87 -10.41 -6.46
N LEU A 114 15.94 -10.54 -5.67
CA LEU A 114 15.86 -11.03 -4.29
C LEU A 114 14.95 -10.15 -3.43
N TYR A 115 15.05 -8.83 -3.57
CA TYR A 115 14.19 -7.89 -2.85
C TYR A 115 12.72 -7.97 -3.28
N GLY A 116 12.46 -8.03 -4.59
CA GLY A 116 11.11 -8.23 -5.11
C GLY A 116 10.48 -9.51 -4.59
N MET A 117 11.26 -10.60 -4.56
CA MET A 117 10.85 -11.89 -4.01
C MET A 117 10.54 -11.79 -2.50
N LEU A 118 11.36 -11.08 -1.73
CA LEU A 118 11.14 -10.88 -0.30
C LEU A 118 9.85 -10.10 -0.01
N ILE A 119 9.58 -9.04 -0.78
CA ILE A 119 8.34 -8.26 -0.68
C ILE A 119 7.13 -9.14 -1.02
N ALA A 120 7.21 -9.94 -2.09
CA ALA A 120 6.13 -10.84 -2.48
C ALA A 120 5.84 -11.91 -1.40
N LEU A 121 6.89 -12.53 -0.86
CA LEU A 121 6.78 -13.54 0.20
C LEU A 121 6.14 -12.95 1.46
N MET A 122 6.50 -11.72 1.83
CA MET A 122 5.90 -11.00 2.95
C MET A 122 4.43 -10.66 2.71
N GLY A 123 4.06 -10.25 1.50
CA GLY A 123 2.66 -10.01 1.13
C GLY A 123 1.81 -11.28 1.27
N ILE A 124 2.31 -12.41 0.77
CA ILE A 124 1.65 -13.72 0.87
C ILE A 124 1.54 -14.15 2.34
N THR A 125 2.64 -14.05 3.09
CA THR A 125 2.68 -14.46 4.50
C THR A 125 1.75 -13.59 5.35
N GLY A 126 1.79 -12.27 5.17
CA GLY A 126 0.89 -11.33 5.84
C GLY A 126 -0.58 -11.59 5.52
N GLY A 127 -0.91 -11.86 4.25
CA GLY A 127 -2.25 -12.24 3.83
C GLY A 127 -2.70 -13.56 4.46
N TYR A 128 -1.82 -14.56 4.52
CA TYR A 128 -2.11 -15.86 5.15
C TYR A 128 -2.28 -15.74 6.68
N VAL A 129 -1.42 -14.95 7.35
CA VAL A 129 -1.56 -14.64 8.77
C VAL A 129 -2.92 -13.98 9.01
N TRP A 130 -3.29 -12.99 8.19
CA TRP A 130 -4.60 -12.35 8.34
C TRP A 130 -5.76 -13.33 8.12
N TYR A 131 -5.67 -14.21 7.12
CA TYR A 131 -6.65 -15.27 6.91
C TYR A 131 -6.84 -16.16 8.14
N LEU A 132 -5.74 -16.52 8.82
CA LEU A 132 -5.81 -17.31 10.06
C LEU A 132 -6.45 -16.52 11.21
N VAL A 133 -6.15 -15.23 11.33
CA VAL A 133 -6.75 -14.33 12.33
C VAL A 133 -8.26 -14.19 12.07
N ASP A 134 -8.68 -13.97 10.82
CA ASP A 134 -10.10 -13.94 10.43
C ASP A 134 -10.80 -15.26 10.79
N LYS A 135 -10.22 -16.38 10.35
CA LYS A 135 -10.82 -17.70 10.58
C LYS A 135 -10.92 -18.07 12.06
N ARG A 136 -9.93 -17.75 12.89
CA ARG A 136 -9.91 -18.19 14.30
C ARG A 136 -10.46 -17.18 15.30
N ILE A 137 -10.44 -15.90 14.97
CA ILE A 137 -10.81 -14.83 15.92
C ILE A 137 -12.01 -14.05 15.39
N LEU A 138 -11.88 -13.38 14.24
CA LEU A 138 -12.92 -12.44 13.79
C LEU A 138 -14.21 -13.12 13.35
N SER A 139 -14.14 -14.28 12.68
CA SER A 139 -15.33 -15.00 12.24
C SER A 139 -16.17 -15.49 13.41
N ILE A 140 -15.52 -15.97 14.47
CA ILE A 140 -16.17 -16.42 15.72
C ILE A 140 -16.78 -15.22 16.45
N TRP A 141 -16.03 -14.12 16.54
CA TRP A 141 -16.50 -12.89 17.18
C TRP A 141 -17.71 -12.28 16.45
N ALA A 142 -17.64 -12.18 15.12
CA ALA A 142 -18.76 -11.68 14.31
C ALA A 142 -19.98 -12.58 14.39
N ALA A 143 -19.79 -13.92 14.43
CA ALA A 143 -20.88 -14.87 14.64
C ALA A 143 -21.52 -14.73 16.03
N SER A 144 -20.72 -14.48 17.08
CA SER A 144 -21.23 -14.29 18.44
C SER A 144 -22.14 -13.06 18.58
N LEU A 145 -21.92 -12.03 17.76
CA LEU A 145 -22.70 -10.79 17.73
C LEU A 145 -23.73 -10.77 16.58
N ASN A 146 -23.86 -11.88 15.83
CA ASN A 146 -24.69 -12.03 14.64
C ASN A 146 -24.64 -10.83 13.68
N SER A 147 -23.44 -10.27 13.47
CA SER A 147 -23.27 -9.03 12.72
C SER A 147 -22.33 -9.19 11.53
N VAL A 148 -22.89 -9.06 10.33
CA VAL A 148 -22.13 -9.05 9.07
C VAL A 148 -21.23 -7.82 8.98
N SER A 149 -21.70 -6.66 9.43
CA SER A 149 -20.94 -5.41 9.43
C SER A 149 -19.65 -5.54 10.23
N LEU A 150 -19.69 -6.21 11.38
CA LEU A 150 -18.52 -6.45 12.22
C LEU A 150 -17.47 -7.34 11.54
N ARG A 151 -17.93 -8.31 10.73
CA ARG A 151 -17.03 -9.13 9.91
C ARG A 151 -16.35 -8.30 8.82
N ILE A 152 -17.10 -7.41 8.15
CA ILE A 152 -16.57 -6.51 7.13
C ILE A 152 -15.55 -5.54 7.74
N PHE A 153 -15.83 -5.00 8.94
CA PHE A 153 -14.88 -4.19 9.70
C PHE A 153 -13.57 -4.94 9.91
N GLY A 154 -13.68 -6.19 10.34
CA GLY A 154 -12.56 -7.09 10.53
C GLY A 154 -11.70 -7.25 9.29
N LEU A 155 -12.31 -7.63 8.16
CA LEU A 155 -11.59 -7.80 6.90
C LEU A 155 -10.88 -6.51 6.46
N ALA A 156 -11.53 -5.36 6.64
CA ALA A 156 -10.94 -4.07 6.32
C ALA A 156 -9.76 -3.72 7.24
N LEU A 157 -9.86 -4.01 8.55
CA LEU A 157 -8.76 -3.87 9.49
C LEU A 157 -7.54 -4.68 9.06
N GLY A 158 -7.77 -5.89 8.54
CA GLY A 158 -6.71 -6.73 7.98
C GLY A 158 -6.02 -6.16 6.78
N ALA A 159 -6.81 -5.76 5.78
CA ALA A 159 -6.30 -5.12 4.59
C ALA A 159 -5.47 -3.87 4.94
N PHE A 160 -5.91 -3.09 5.94
CA PHE A 160 -5.17 -1.95 6.46
C PHE A 160 -3.81 -2.36 7.03
N PHE A 161 -3.76 -3.34 7.95
CA PHE A 161 -2.51 -3.79 8.57
C PHE A 161 -1.54 -4.41 7.56
N VAL A 162 -2.03 -5.26 6.65
CA VAL A 162 -1.18 -5.88 5.63
C VAL A 162 -0.61 -4.81 4.70
N ALA A 163 -1.42 -3.85 4.25
CA ALA A 163 -0.94 -2.75 3.40
C ALA A 163 0.08 -1.86 4.15
N LEU A 164 -0.14 -1.59 5.44
CA LEU A 164 0.80 -0.84 6.27
C LEU A 164 2.12 -1.56 6.46
N LEU A 165 2.09 -2.87 6.69
CA LEU A 165 3.32 -3.68 6.80
C LEU A 165 4.11 -3.64 5.49
N ILE A 166 3.44 -3.82 4.35
CA ILE A 166 4.08 -3.74 3.04
C ILE A 166 4.71 -2.36 2.83
N GLN A 167 4.02 -1.26 3.15
CA GLN A 167 4.59 0.09 3.03
C GLN A 167 5.85 0.30 3.85
N ILE A 168 5.84 -0.12 5.12
CA ILE A 168 7.01 0.02 6.00
C ILE A 168 8.19 -0.74 5.41
N ILE A 169 7.97 -1.97 4.94
CA ILE A 169 9.01 -2.79 4.33
C ILE A 169 9.51 -2.15 3.03
N VAL A 170 8.62 -1.74 2.14
CA VAL A 170 8.97 -1.11 0.86
C VAL A 170 9.77 0.17 1.10
N ALA A 171 9.40 0.98 2.09
CA ALA A 171 10.15 2.18 2.46
C ALA A 171 11.53 1.86 3.05
N LEU A 172 11.63 0.84 3.92
CA LEU A 172 12.88 0.41 4.53
C LEU A 172 13.85 -0.19 3.49
N VAL A 173 13.33 -1.10 2.66
CA VAL A 173 14.08 -1.76 1.57
C VAL A 173 14.49 -0.76 0.51
N GLY A 174 13.60 0.16 0.11
CA GLY A 174 13.92 1.21 -0.84
C GLY A 174 15.14 2.03 -0.39
N ARG A 175 15.18 2.43 0.88
CA ARG A 175 16.33 3.16 1.46
C ARG A 175 17.61 2.32 1.52
N SER A 176 17.51 1.03 1.86
CA SER A 176 18.67 0.12 1.93
C SER A 176 19.23 -0.22 0.56
N ALA A 177 18.37 -0.47 -0.42
CA ALA A 177 18.77 -0.75 -1.81
C ALA A 177 19.55 0.41 -2.40
N THR A 178 19.10 1.65 -2.21
CA THR A 178 19.84 2.84 -2.66
C THR A 178 21.24 2.91 -2.05
N LYS A 179 21.40 2.65 -0.75
CA LYS A 179 22.72 2.66 -0.09
C LYS A 179 23.65 1.58 -0.62
N VAL A 180 23.14 0.37 -0.85
CA VAL A 180 23.95 -0.75 -1.36
C VAL A 180 24.36 -0.51 -2.81
N ILE A 181 23.44 -0.03 -3.65
CA ILE A 181 23.71 0.24 -5.06
C ILE A 181 24.78 1.33 -5.20
N VAL A 182 24.66 2.45 -4.47
CA VAL A 182 25.66 3.53 -4.49
C VAL A 182 27.04 3.01 -4.05
N ARG A 183 27.11 2.21 -2.97
CA ARG A 183 28.38 1.63 -2.52
C ARG A 183 29.02 0.68 -3.53
N VAL A 184 28.21 -0.09 -4.25
CA VAL A 184 28.73 -1.04 -5.25
C VAL A 184 29.24 -0.30 -6.49
N LEU A 185 28.58 0.79 -6.89
CA LEU A 185 29.05 1.67 -7.97
C LEU A 185 30.34 2.40 -7.58
N ASP A 186 30.40 2.99 -6.38
CA ASP A 186 31.60 3.69 -5.89
C ASP A 186 32.82 2.75 -5.80
N ALA A 187 32.60 1.48 -5.43
CA ALA A 187 33.66 0.48 -5.36
C ALA A 187 34.20 0.08 -6.75
N ASP A 188 33.33 0.01 -7.76
CA ASP A 188 33.72 -0.34 -9.15
C ASP A 188 34.56 0.80 -9.76
N ASP A 189 34.15 2.06 -9.60
CA ASP A 189 34.90 3.23 -10.10
C ASP A 189 36.30 3.36 -9.47
N SER A 190 36.46 2.95 -8.21
CA SER A 190 37.76 2.95 -7.54
C SER A 190 38.70 1.83 -8.00
N GLU A 191 38.18 0.70 -8.48
CA GLU A 191 38.97 -0.44 -8.95
C GLU A 191 39.53 -0.21 -10.38
N PHE A 192 39.00 0.78 -11.13
CA PHE A 192 39.47 1.17 -12.46
C PHE A 192 40.54 2.28 -12.46
N LEU A 193 40.84 2.89 -11.30
CA LEU A 193 41.81 3.99 -11.19
C LEU A 193 43.18 3.58 -10.61
N ASP A 194 43.35 2.31 -10.20
CA ASP A 194 44.63 1.68 -9.80
C ASP A 194 45.17 0.77 -10.92
#